data_AF-A0A2T9WKV0-F1
#
_entry.id   AF-A0A2T9WKV0-F1
#
_cell.length_a   1.000
_cell.length_b   1.000
_cell.length_c   1.000
_cell.angle_alpha   90.00
_cell.angle_beta   90.00
_cell.angle_gamma   90.00
#
_symmetry.space_group_name_H-M   'P 1'
#
loop_
_entity.id
_entity.type
_entity.pdbx_description
1 polymer ?
#
loop_
_entity_poly.entity_id
_entity_poly.type
_entity_poly.pdbx_seq_one_letter_code
_entity_poly.pdbx_strand_id
1 'polypeptide(L)'
;MAVFISKDKKIGDIVEYIKKGEDIIVTDNNGKPIGVLENSKAIRYLYRPDTKIEKIVNKIKPLKTDNIIDIVEKLINSNSRVTFVREDGQIKVVNIYDVLKEILNDKEILRKMNLNEIINEAYTIYEDENIKKAIGIMKDKGISRLIVLDKNNKVSGIISLTDILKYMLIDNSNNIRTPNEKDFDIKIKSIMSNKLIFANKDDDIEKIINLMIENKVFSLPILDNGNLVGIITAKDILINYLQYKKEKEYNLVVHGIPLDEIDISYIKKMYERFYKKYRNVLGENIRLLIHIKKVNEDKANKKIYYQIRAKLIYNNGKFSIDDHGYDLYSTIKDVFSILENEAEKIKHKNEEKYMLESMFKNDIIYYL
;
A
#
# COMPACT_ATOMS: atom_id res chain seq x y z
N MET A 1 2.02 -10.74 16.32
CA MET A 1 2.65 -10.16 17.53
C MET A 1 4.03 -9.72 17.11
N ALA A 2 4.56 -8.67 17.75
CA ALA A 2 5.95 -8.30 17.53
C ALA A 2 6.83 -9.07 18.51
N VAL A 3 8.03 -9.47 18.07
CA VAL A 3 9.02 -10.14 18.90
C VAL A 3 10.26 -9.29 19.04
N PHE A 4 10.84 -9.26 20.23
CA PHE A 4 12.05 -8.51 20.54
C PHE A 4 13.26 -9.44 20.40
N ILE A 5 14.17 -9.08 19.51
CA ILE A 5 15.36 -9.87 19.20
C ILE A 5 16.61 -8.99 19.36
N SER A 6 17.61 -9.51 20.08
CA SER A 6 18.90 -8.84 20.20
C SER A 6 19.56 -8.64 18.83
N LYS A 7 20.15 -7.46 18.62
CA LYS A 7 20.91 -7.10 17.42
C LYS A 7 22.05 -8.08 17.07
N ASP A 8 22.56 -8.82 18.07
CA ASP A 8 23.69 -9.72 17.94
C ASP A 8 23.30 -11.10 17.37
N LYS A 9 22.00 -11.42 17.38
CA LYS A 9 21.46 -12.64 16.75
C LYS A 9 21.72 -12.64 15.25
N LYS A 10 21.79 -13.85 14.69
CA LYS A 10 21.91 -14.10 13.25
C LYS A 10 20.54 -14.34 12.61
N ILE A 11 20.48 -14.26 11.28
CA ILE A 11 19.26 -14.52 10.52
C ILE A 11 18.76 -15.96 10.68
N GLY A 12 19.68 -16.92 10.75
CA GLY A 12 19.34 -18.32 11.03
C GLY A 12 18.63 -18.53 12.36
N ASP A 13 18.88 -17.67 13.35
CA ASP A 13 18.33 -17.82 14.71
C ASP A 13 16.85 -17.41 14.81
N ILE A 14 16.28 -16.81 13.77
CA ILE A 14 14.94 -16.22 13.78
C ILE A 14 14.01 -16.81 12.72
N VAL A 15 14.36 -17.95 12.12
CA VAL A 15 13.59 -18.60 11.04
C VAL A 15 12.15 -18.91 11.49
N GLU A 16 11.96 -19.32 12.73
CA GLU A 16 10.63 -19.59 13.29
C GLU A 16 9.73 -18.34 13.27
N TYR A 17 10.24 -17.20 13.71
CA TYR A 17 9.53 -15.92 13.70
C TYR A 17 9.27 -15.43 12.28
N ILE A 18 10.23 -15.64 11.36
CA ILE A 18 10.06 -15.36 9.94
C ILE A 18 8.87 -16.16 9.40
N LYS A 19 8.85 -17.49 9.63
CA LYS A 19 7.77 -18.39 9.18
C LYS A 19 6.41 -17.96 9.73
N LYS A 20 6.33 -17.60 11.02
CA LYS A 20 5.12 -17.07 11.67
C LYS A 20 4.65 -15.70 11.14
N GLY A 21 5.50 -14.98 10.39
CA GLY A 21 5.13 -13.68 9.83
C GLY A 21 5.15 -12.52 10.84
N GLU A 22 5.89 -12.70 11.93
CA GLU A 22 5.95 -11.72 13.02
C GLU A 22 6.81 -10.51 12.63
N ASP A 23 6.47 -9.36 13.21
CA ASP A 23 7.29 -8.15 13.10
C ASP A 23 8.45 -8.26 14.10
N ILE A 24 9.69 -8.13 13.61
CA ILE A 24 10.88 -8.32 14.44
C ILE A 24 11.41 -6.96 14.88
N ILE A 25 11.29 -6.68 16.17
CA ILE A 25 11.83 -5.48 16.80
C ILE A 25 13.23 -5.81 17.27
N VAL A 26 14.20 -5.07 16.75
CA VAL A 26 15.61 -5.30 17.08
C VAL A 26 15.98 -4.41 18.26
N THR A 27 16.60 -5.02 19.27
CA THR A 27 17.05 -4.33 20.48
C THR A 27 18.57 -4.24 20.58
N ASP A 28 19.05 -3.22 21.28
CA ASP A 28 20.44 -3.20 21.75
C ASP A 28 20.67 -4.16 22.94
N ASN A 29 21.89 -4.17 23.45
CA ASN A 29 22.30 -5.07 24.53
C ASN A 29 21.62 -4.75 25.87
N ASN A 30 21.00 -3.57 25.99
CA ASN A 30 20.24 -3.15 27.16
C ASN A 30 18.73 -3.39 26.96
N GLY A 31 18.32 -4.08 25.89
CA GLY A 31 16.91 -4.36 25.59
C GLY A 31 16.15 -3.19 24.96
N LYS A 32 16.83 -2.08 24.63
CA LYS A 32 16.17 -0.90 24.06
C LYS A 32 15.92 -1.09 22.56
N PRO A 33 14.71 -0.80 22.04
CA PRO A 33 14.45 -0.87 20.59
C PRO A 33 15.33 0.10 19.80
N ILE A 34 16.01 -0.43 18.77
CA ILE A 34 16.88 0.35 17.87
C ILE A 34 16.38 0.37 16.43
N GLY A 35 15.49 -0.55 16.06
CA GLY A 35 14.99 -0.67 14.70
C GLY A 35 14.02 -1.82 14.52
N VAL A 36 13.55 -1.98 13.30
CA VAL A 36 12.64 -3.06 12.89
C VAL A 36 13.29 -3.82 11.74
N LEU A 37 13.25 -5.15 11.81
CA LEU A 37 13.57 -6.02 10.71
C LEU A 37 12.25 -6.54 10.11
N GLU A 38 11.80 -5.92 9.02
CA GLU A 38 10.58 -6.32 8.31
C GLU A 38 10.69 -7.77 7.83
N ASN A 39 9.59 -8.53 7.94
CA ASN A 39 9.55 -9.95 7.54
C ASN A 39 9.96 -10.15 6.07
N SER A 40 9.50 -9.26 5.18
CA SER A 40 9.85 -9.22 3.75
C SER A 40 11.35 -8.98 3.49
N LYS A 41 12.04 -8.31 4.41
CA LYS A 41 13.49 -8.10 4.36
C LYS A 41 14.22 -9.28 4.98
N ALA A 42 13.78 -9.76 6.14
CA ALA A 42 14.38 -10.90 6.85
C ALA A 42 14.44 -12.14 5.97
N ILE A 43 13.32 -12.47 5.31
CA ILE A 43 13.22 -13.67 4.48
C ILE A 43 14.19 -13.65 3.30
N ARG A 44 14.43 -12.46 2.74
CA ARG A 44 15.42 -12.29 1.67
C ARG A 44 16.81 -12.59 2.16
N TYR A 45 17.14 -12.50 3.45
CA TYR A 45 18.49 -12.80 3.96
C TYR A 45 18.69 -14.26 4.38
N LEU A 46 17.70 -15.14 4.21
CA LEU A 46 17.84 -16.56 4.55
C LEU A 46 18.96 -17.27 3.75
N TYR A 47 19.34 -16.76 2.57
CA TYR A 47 20.50 -17.28 1.82
C TYR A 47 21.86 -16.94 2.46
N ARG A 48 21.90 -16.07 3.47
CA ARG A 48 23.07 -15.72 4.28
C ARG A 48 22.71 -15.81 5.77
N PRO A 49 22.44 -17.02 6.29
CA PRO A 49 21.92 -17.21 7.64
C PRO A 49 22.84 -16.65 8.73
N ASP A 50 24.15 -16.63 8.50
CA ASP A 50 25.15 -16.09 9.43
C ASP A 50 25.19 -14.56 9.52
N THR A 51 24.40 -13.86 8.71
CA THR A 51 24.34 -12.39 8.75
C THR A 51 23.79 -11.96 10.11
N LYS A 52 24.56 -11.13 10.84
CA LYS A 52 24.05 -10.48 12.06
C LYS A 52 22.90 -9.52 11.73
N ILE A 53 21.86 -9.55 12.56
CA ILE A 53 20.65 -8.72 12.39
C ILE A 53 21.00 -7.21 12.39
N GLU A 54 21.98 -6.77 13.19
CA GLU A 54 22.44 -5.38 13.24
C GLU A 54 22.86 -4.80 11.87
N LYS A 55 23.31 -5.65 10.94
CA LYS A 55 23.78 -5.22 9.61
C LYS A 55 22.63 -4.91 8.66
N ILE A 56 21.43 -5.41 8.94
CA ILE A 56 20.31 -5.37 8.01
C ILE A 56 19.05 -4.74 8.61
N VAL A 57 19.03 -4.47 9.91
CA VAL A 57 17.92 -3.79 10.58
C VAL A 57 17.64 -2.42 9.95
N ASN A 58 16.36 -2.08 9.77
CA ASN A 58 15.97 -0.70 9.45
C ASN A 58 15.96 0.09 10.76
N LYS A 59 16.91 1.01 10.93
CA LYS A 59 16.95 1.90 12.11
C LYS A 59 15.76 2.85 12.04
N ILE A 60 14.94 2.85 13.09
CA ILE A 60 13.78 3.74 13.20
C ILE A 60 14.05 4.69 14.37
N LYS A 61 14.17 5.99 14.08
CA LYS A 61 14.30 7.00 15.14
C LYS A 61 12.94 7.15 15.84
N PRO A 62 12.84 7.07 17.18
CA PRO A 62 11.59 7.32 17.88
C PRO A 62 11.04 8.73 17.63
N LEU A 63 9.73 8.86 17.44
CA LEU A 63 9.05 10.15 17.46
C LEU A 63 9.12 10.76 18.86
N LYS A 64 9.20 12.10 18.93
CA LYS A 64 9.17 12.86 20.20
C LYS A 64 7.77 13.36 20.54
N THR A 65 6.77 12.83 19.86
CA THR A 65 5.37 13.25 19.82
C THR A 65 4.53 11.99 19.81
N ASP A 66 3.45 11.99 20.58
CA ASP A 66 2.41 10.97 20.62
C ASP A 66 1.22 11.32 19.72
N ASN A 67 1.30 12.43 18.98
CA ASN A 67 0.26 12.85 18.06
C ASN A 67 0.04 11.79 16.96
N ILE A 68 -1.20 11.33 16.85
CA ILE A 68 -1.62 10.32 15.87
C ILE A 68 -1.29 10.68 14.43
N ILE A 69 -1.35 11.96 14.05
CA ILE A 69 -1.04 12.43 12.70
C ILE A 69 0.44 12.15 12.39
N ASP A 70 1.35 12.51 13.30
CA ASP A 70 2.79 12.27 13.14
C ASP A 70 3.12 10.77 13.08
N ILE A 71 2.44 9.97 13.91
CA ILE A 71 2.58 8.51 13.92
C ILE A 71 2.12 7.92 12.58
N VAL A 72 0.95 8.32 12.09
CA VAL A 72 0.38 7.86 10.83
C VAL A 72 1.27 8.27 9.66
N GLU A 73 1.72 9.52 9.59
CA GLU A 73 2.67 9.99 8.57
C GLU A 73 3.93 9.14 8.53
N LYS A 74 4.51 8.88 9.70
CA LYS A 74 5.73 8.08 9.80
C LYS A 74 5.50 6.64 9.34
N LEU A 75 4.37 6.03 9.69
CA LEU A 75 4.03 4.69 9.23
C LEU A 75 3.83 4.65 7.71
N ILE A 76 3.15 5.64 7.12
CA ILE A 76 2.91 5.74 5.68
C ILE A 76 4.22 5.94 4.90
N ASN A 77 5.11 6.79 5.41
CA ASN A 77 6.39 7.10 4.78
C ASN A 77 7.44 6.01 5.02
N SER A 78 7.25 5.19 6.04
CA SER A 78 8.01 3.97 6.21
C SER A 78 7.41 2.83 5.38
N ASN A 79 8.23 1.82 5.07
CA ASN A 79 7.72 0.52 4.61
C ASN A 79 7.46 -0.44 5.78
N SER A 80 7.37 0.10 7.01
CA SER A 80 7.21 -0.67 8.24
C SER A 80 5.76 -0.63 8.74
N ARG A 81 5.32 -1.73 9.32
CA ARG A 81 4.04 -1.83 10.05
C ARG A 81 4.17 -1.38 11.51
N VAL A 82 5.38 -1.01 11.92
CA VAL A 82 5.74 -0.68 13.30
C VAL A 82 6.59 0.59 13.33
N THR A 83 6.33 1.43 14.30
CA THR A 83 7.12 2.63 14.61
C THR A 83 7.38 2.73 16.11
N PHE A 84 8.18 3.72 16.49
CA PHE A 84 8.54 4.00 17.86
C PHE A 84 8.17 5.44 18.23
N VAL A 85 7.65 5.61 19.44
CA VAL A 85 7.30 6.89 20.08
C VAL A 85 8.05 6.97 21.42
N ARG A 86 8.44 8.18 21.81
CA ARG A 86 8.95 8.46 23.17
C ARG A 86 7.82 8.97 24.04
N GLU A 87 7.58 8.27 25.14
CA GLU A 87 6.59 8.60 26.16
C GLU A 87 7.32 8.44 27.51
N ASP A 88 7.33 9.48 28.33
CA ASP A 88 7.99 9.51 29.65
C ASP A 88 9.45 9.01 29.68
N GLY A 89 10.21 9.36 28.64
CA GLY A 89 11.61 8.95 28.49
C GLY A 89 11.82 7.50 28.05
N GLN A 90 10.76 6.71 27.92
CA GLN A 90 10.80 5.33 27.42
C GLN A 90 10.43 5.26 25.93
N ILE A 91 10.88 4.20 25.26
CA ILE A 91 10.51 3.94 23.87
C ILE A 91 9.32 2.97 23.86
N LYS A 92 8.17 3.46 23.39
CA LYS A 92 6.98 2.66 23.14
C LYS A 92 6.95 2.22 21.68
N VAL A 93 6.58 0.96 21.49
CA VAL A 93 6.36 0.36 20.18
C VAL A 93 4.92 0.58 19.80
N VAL A 94 4.69 1.14 18.62
CA VAL A 94 3.35 1.36 18.06
C VAL A 94 3.23 0.56 16.78
N ASN A 95 2.30 -0.40 16.75
CA ASN A 95 2.00 -1.17 15.54
C ASN A 95 0.83 -0.53 14.77
N ILE A 96 0.72 -0.84 13.48
CA ILE A 96 -0.34 -0.26 12.62
C ILE A 96 -1.75 -0.61 13.12
N TYR A 97 -1.96 -1.76 13.75
CA TYR A 97 -3.26 -2.12 14.33
C TYR A 97 -3.60 -1.31 15.57
N ASP A 98 -2.61 -0.85 16.35
CA ASP A 98 -2.83 0.08 17.46
C ASP A 98 -3.33 1.43 16.91
N VAL A 99 -2.73 1.91 15.83
CA VAL A 99 -3.17 3.12 15.12
C VAL A 99 -4.56 2.96 14.52
N LEU A 100 -4.86 1.80 13.91
CA LEU A 100 -6.20 1.51 13.42
C LEU A 100 -7.24 1.51 14.54
N LYS A 101 -6.92 0.95 15.71
CA LYS A 101 -7.80 1.01 16.91
C LYS A 101 -8.02 2.44 17.38
N GLU A 102 -6.99 3.29 17.32
CA GLU A 102 -7.12 4.69 17.69
C GLU A 102 -8.02 5.44 16.70
N ILE A 103 -7.88 5.18 15.39
CA ILE A 103 -8.75 5.73 14.34
C ILE A 103 -10.23 5.34 14.57
N LEU A 104 -10.52 4.16 15.13
CA LEU A 104 -11.90 3.76 15.48
C LEU A 104 -12.62 4.72 16.44
N ASN A 105 -11.86 5.51 17.20
CA ASN A 105 -12.42 6.50 18.12
C ASN A 105 -12.85 7.79 17.40
N ASP A 106 -12.37 8.04 16.18
CA ASP A 106 -12.72 9.23 15.39
C ASP A 106 -13.96 8.99 14.52
N LYS A 107 -15.12 8.89 15.17
CA LYS A 107 -16.40 8.59 14.52
C LYS A 107 -16.80 9.62 13.46
N GLU A 108 -16.40 10.87 13.63
CA GLU A 108 -16.71 11.92 12.67
C GLU A 108 -15.96 11.70 11.35
N ILE A 109 -14.65 11.40 11.42
CA ILE A 109 -13.86 11.14 10.21
C ILE A 109 -14.27 9.83 9.56
N LEU A 110 -14.51 8.77 10.32
CA LEU A 110 -14.93 7.47 9.76
C LEU A 110 -16.20 7.59 8.92
N ARG A 111 -17.17 8.42 9.34
CA ARG A 111 -18.40 8.69 8.57
C ARG A 111 -18.15 9.44 7.26
N LYS A 112 -17.06 10.20 7.16
CA LYS A 112 -16.66 10.93 5.95
C LYS A 112 -15.88 10.07 4.97
N MET A 113 -15.21 9.02 5.45
CA MET A 113 -14.40 8.12 4.62
C MET A 113 -15.29 7.24 3.73
N ASN A 114 -15.02 7.24 2.43
CA ASN A 114 -15.78 6.45 1.47
C ASN A 114 -14.93 5.29 0.92
N LEU A 115 -15.42 4.07 1.09
CA LEU A 115 -14.74 2.86 0.64
C LEU A 115 -14.43 2.89 -0.87
N ASN A 116 -15.35 3.40 -1.70
CA ASN A 116 -15.16 3.47 -3.14
C ASN A 116 -13.97 4.34 -3.54
N GLU A 117 -13.52 5.27 -2.70
CA GLU A 117 -12.36 6.12 -2.96
C GLU A 117 -11.05 5.40 -2.59
N ILE A 118 -11.11 4.53 -1.58
CA ILE A 118 -9.96 3.90 -0.96
C ILE A 118 -9.60 2.60 -1.69
N ILE A 119 -10.59 1.83 -2.18
CA ILE A 119 -10.36 0.58 -2.92
C ILE A 119 -9.35 0.79 -4.04
N ASN A 120 -8.41 -0.15 -4.19
CA ASN A 120 -7.47 -0.21 -5.29
C ASN A 120 -7.78 -1.41 -6.20
N GLU A 121 -7.32 -1.35 -7.44
CA GLU A 121 -7.38 -2.48 -8.37
C GLU A 121 -6.65 -3.69 -7.77
N ALA A 122 -7.26 -4.86 -7.88
CA ALA A 122 -6.68 -6.12 -7.44
C ALA A 122 -6.13 -6.87 -8.65
N TYR A 123 -4.85 -7.23 -8.59
CA TYR A 123 -4.25 -8.13 -9.57
C TYR A 123 -4.50 -9.57 -9.16
N THR A 124 -4.79 -10.40 -10.16
CA THR A 124 -5.27 -11.77 -9.94
C THR A 124 -4.34 -12.82 -10.54
N ILE A 125 -4.49 -14.06 -10.07
CA ILE A 125 -3.85 -15.25 -10.61
C ILE A 125 -4.80 -16.44 -10.42
N TYR A 126 -4.79 -17.43 -11.32
CA TYR A 126 -5.59 -18.63 -11.12
C TYR A 126 -4.88 -19.63 -10.20
N GLU A 127 -5.66 -20.38 -9.43
CA GLU A 127 -5.16 -21.31 -8.42
C GLU A 127 -4.32 -22.48 -8.99
N ASP A 128 -4.54 -22.82 -10.27
CA ASP A 128 -3.81 -23.85 -11.01
C ASP A 128 -2.54 -23.33 -11.72
N GLU A 129 -2.32 -22.02 -11.72
CA GLU A 129 -1.08 -21.42 -12.24
C GLU A 129 0.06 -21.61 -11.25
N ASN A 130 1.29 -21.27 -11.65
CA ASN A 130 2.49 -21.58 -10.88
C ASN A 130 3.19 -20.37 -10.27
N ILE A 131 4.13 -20.65 -9.36
CA ILE A 131 4.95 -19.64 -8.67
C ILE A 131 5.69 -18.74 -9.67
N LYS A 132 6.25 -19.31 -10.75
CA LYS A 132 6.97 -18.54 -11.78
C LYS A 132 6.10 -17.42 -12.36
N LYS A 133 4.84 -17.74 -12.72
CA LYS A 133 3.88 -16.76 -13.22
C LYS A 133 3.54 -15.72 -12.15
N ALA A 134 3.30 -16.13 -10.91
CA ALA A 134 3.03 -15.20 -9.80
C ALA A 134 4.15 -14.18 -9.59
N ILE A 135 5.40 -14.64 -9.53
CA ILE A 135 6.57 -13.76 -9.41
C ILE A 135 6.66 -12.80 -10.59
N GLY A 136 6.39 -13.29 -11.81
CA GLY A 136 6.33 -12.47 -13.03
C GLY A 136 5.34 -11.32 -12.91
N ILE A 137 4.09 -11.61 -12.55
CA ILE A 137 3.03 -10.59 -12.36
C ILE A 137 3.41 -9.62 -11.23
N MET A 138 3.88 -10.12 -10.09
CA MET A 138 4.29 -9.29 -8.96
C MET A 138 5.42 -8.33 -9.32
N LYS A 139 6.41 -8.81 -10.10
CA LYS A 139 7.53 -8.00 -10.58
C LYS A 139 7.04 -6.92 -11.56
N ASP A 140 6.31 -7.33 -12.60
CA ASP A 140 5.79 -6.44 -13.65
C ASP A 140 4.93 -5.32 -13.06
N LYS A 141 3.99 -5.69 -12.19
CA LYS A 141 3.07 -4.75 -11.56
C LYS A 141 3.64 -4.07 -10.32
N GLY A 142 4.87 -4.38 -9.91
CA GLY A 142 5.50 -3.81 -8.71
C GLY A 142 4.67 -3.99 -7.43
N ILE A 143 3.95 -5.10 -7.30
CA ILE A 143 3.08 -5.45 -6.17
C ILE A 143 3.65 -6.64 -5.40
N SER A 144 3.10 -6.91 -4.22
CA SER A 144 3.56 -7.99 -3.34
C SER A 144 2.53 -9.08 -3.09
N ARG A 145 1.31 -8.94 -3.62
CA ARG A 145 0.19 -9.85 -3.38
C ARG A 145 -0.68 -9.97 -4.63
N LEU A 146 -1.26 -11.15 -4.81
CA LEU A 146 -2.25 -11.46 -5.84
C LEU A 146 -3.47 -12.08 -5.19
N ILE A 147 -4.66 -11.72 -5.69
CA ILE A 147 -5.90 -12.42 -5.35
C ILE A 147 -5.97 -13.68 -6.19
N VAL A 148 -6.24 -14.82 -5.56
CA VAL A 148 -6.30 -16.11 -6.24
C VAL A 148 -7.75 -16.39 -6.64
N LEU A 149 -7.94 -16.77 -7.90
CA LEU A 149 -9.22 -17.13 -8.48
C LEU A 149 -9.29 -18.63 -8.75
N ASP A 150 -10.47 -19.22 -8.55
CA ASP A 150 -10.80 -20.56 -9.02
C ASP A 150 -11.11 -20.56 -10.53
N LYS A 151 -11.38 -21.74 -11.07
CA LYS A 151 -11.79 -21.94 -12.48
C LYS A 151 -13.09 -21.23 -12.88
N ASN A 152 -13.90 -20.79 -11.92
CA ASN A 152 -15.19 -20.11 -12.13
C ASN A 152 -15.07 -18.60 -11.92
N ASN A 153 -13.84 -18.04 -11.85
CA ASN A 153 -13.57 -16.64 -11.54
C ASN A 153 -14.02 -16.18 -10.15
N LYS A 154 -14.19 -17.11 -9.20
CA LYS A 154 -14.49 -16.79 -7.80
C LYS A 154 -13.20 -16.73 -7.00
N VAL A 155 -13.17 -15.84 -6.01
CA VAL A 155 -12.00 -15.67 -5.14
C VAL A 155 -11.84 -16.92 -4.28
N SER A 156 -10.73 -17.63 -4.46
CA SER A 156 -10.39 -18.85 -3.70
C SER A 156 -9.28 -18.65 -2.67
N GLY A 157 -8.53 -17.54 -2.75
CA GLY A 157 -7.49 -17.24 -1.77
C GLY A 157 -6.71 -15.96 -2.04
N ILE A 158 -5.61 -15.80 -1.31
CA ILE A 158 -4.62 -14.74 -1.52
C ILE A 158 -3.22 -15.34 -1.42
N ILE A 159 -2.31 -14.86 -2.25
CA ILE A 159 -0.89 -15.25 -2.21
C ILE A 159 0.01 -14.01 -2.18
N SER A 160 0.98 -14.00 -1.27
CA SER A 160 1.99 -12.93 -1.20
C SER A 160 3.38 -13.42 -1.61
N LEU A 161 4.25 -12.49 -2.00
CA LEU A 161 5.66 -12.77 -2.24
C LEU A 161 6.33 -13.39 -1.00
N THR A 162 5.90 -12.98 0.20
CA THR A 162 6.39 -13.56 1.45
C THR A 162 6.00 -15.02 1.58
N ASP A 163 4.77 -15.41 1.21
CA ASP A 163 4.32 -16.81 1.27
C ASP A 163 5.12 -17.68 0.30
N ILE A 164 5.34 -17.19 -0.92
CA ILE A 164 6.20 -17.83 -1.93
C ILE A 164 7.62 -18.02 -1.38
N LEU A 165 8.23 -16.96 -0.85
CA LEU A 165 9.60 -17.03 -0.32
C LEU A 165 9.70 -17.95 0.90
N LYS A 166 8.67 -18.01 1.76
CA LYS A 166 8.63 -18.92 2.91
C LYS A 166 8.62 -20.36 2.43
N TYR A 167 7.74 -20.67 1.49
CA TYR A 167 7.66 -21.99 0.89
C TYR A 167 9.01 -22.40 0.29
N MET A 168 9.64 -21.51 -0.47
CA MET A 168 10.89 -21.79 -1.20
C MET A 168 12.13 -21.92 -0.31
N LEU A 169 12.17 -21.20 0.83
CA LEU A 169 13.39 -21.06 1.64
C LEU A 169 13.31 -21.74 3.00
N ILE A 170 12.14 -22.18 3.45
CA ILE A 170 11.93 -22.79 4.76
C ILE A 170 11.22 -24.13 4.57
N ASP A 171 11.78 -25.20 5.13
CA ASP A 171 11.13 -26.51 5.13
C ASP A 171 10.06 -26.66 6.24
N ASN A 172 9.43 -27.83 6.30
CA ASN A 172 8.41 -28.11 7.31
C ASN A 172 8.98 -28.14 8.74
N SER A 173 10.26 -28.49 8.89
CA SER A 173 11.01 -28.55 10.16
C SER A 173 11.64 -27.22 10.57
N ASN A 174 11.31 -26.12 9.89
CA ASN A 174 11.86 -24.77 10.12
C ASN A 174 13.36 -24.64 9.81
N ASN A 175 13.92 -25.51 8.98
CA ASN A 175 15.28 -25.35 8.48
C ASN A 175 15.27 -24.51 7.20
N ILE A 176 16.39 -23.81 7.00
CA ILE A 176 16.64 -23.09 5.75
C ILE A 176 16.99 -24.10 4.67
N ARG A 177 16.32 -23.99 3.52
CA ARG A 177 16.57 -24.81 2.33
C ARG A 177 16.91 -23.96 1.13
N THR A 178 17.56 -24.57 0.15
CA THR A 178 17.77 -23.95 -1.16
C THR A 178 16.60 -24.31 -2.08
N PRO A 179 16.02 -23.35 -2.82
CA PRO A 179 15.00 -23.67 -3.81
C PRO A 179 15.59 -24.47 -4.97
N ASN A 180 14.82 -25.38 -5.54
CA ASN A 180 15.15 -26.11 -6.76
C ASN A 180 14.25 -25.67 -7.92
N GLU A 181 14.54 -26.14 -9.14
CA GLU A 181 13.77 -25.73 -10.34
C GLU A 181 12.28 -26.08 -10.24
N LYS A 182 11.94 -27.24 -9.64
CA LYS A 182 10.55 -27.70 -9.51
C LYS A 182 9.73 -26.81 -8.57
N ASP A 183 10.36 -26.11 -7.63
CA ASP A 183 9.65 -25.18 -6.74
C ASP A 183 8.93 -24.10 -7.55
N PHE A 184 9.48 -23.67 -8.69
CA PHE A 184 8.88 -22.63 -9.53
C PHE A 184 7.62 -23.09 -10.28
N ASP A 185 7.47 -24.40 -10.47
CA ASP A 185 6.34 -25.03 -11.15
C ASP A 185 5.21 -25.42 -10.20
N ILE A 186 5.41 -25.25 -8.88
CA ILE A 186 4.38 -25.50 -7.87
C ILE A 186 3.16 -24.62 -8.11
N LYS A 187 1.99 -25.24 -8.02
CA LYS A 187 0.70 -24.57 -8.20
C LYS A 187 0.40 -23.63 -7.03
N ILE A 188 -0.21 -22.49 -7.33
CA ILE A 188 -0.56 -21.48 -6.32
C ILE A 188 -1.47 -22.04 -5.24
N LYS A 189 -2.45 -22.87 -5.60
CA LYS A 189 -3.36 -23.51 -4.64
C LYS A 189 -2.67 -24.34 -3.55
N SER A 190 -1.42 -24.79 -3.79
CA SER A 190 -0.66 -25.57 -2.82
C SER A 190 -0.03 -24.71 -1.72
N ILE A 191 0.07 -23.39 -1.93
CA ILE A 191 0.80 -22.48 -1.03
C ILE A 191 0.01 -21.21 -0.66
N MET A 192 -1.13 -20.96 -1.30
CA MET A 192 -1.98 -19.82 -0.98
C MET A 192 -2.64 -19.95 0.40
N SER A 193 -3.07 -18.81 0.95
CA SER A 193 -3.90 -18.82 2.15
C SER A 193 -5.37 -19.08 1.76
N ASN A 194 -5.90 -20.21 2.20
CA ASN A 194 -7.29 -20.63 1.91
C ASN A 194 -8.33 -19.99 2.86
N LYS A 195 -7.89 -19.46 4.01
CA LYS A 195 -8.78 -18.70 4.91
C LYS A 195 -8.94 -17.29 4.37
N LEU A 196 -9.89 -17.13 3.44
CA LEU A 196 -10.22 -15.84 2.86
C LEU A 196 -10.92 -14.97 3.89
N ILE A 197 -10.24 -13.91 4.34
CA ILE A 197 -10.88 -12.79 5.05
C ILE A 197 -11.10 -11.71 4.00
N PHE A 198 -12.35 -11.29 3.82
CA PHE A 198 -12.75 -10.27 2.85
C PHE A 198 -13.76 -9.31 3.49
N ALA A 199 -13.95 -8.16 2.86
CA ALA A 199 -15.06 -7.27 3.17
C ALA A 199 -15.93 -7.06 1.93
N ASN A 200 -17.18 -6.65 2.14
CA ASN A 200 -18.10 -6.34 1.05
C ASN A 200 -18.01 -4.86 0.68
N LYS A 201 -18.39 -4.52 -0.55
CA LYS A 201 -18.39 -3.14 -1.07
C LYS A 201 -19.31 -2.20 -0.30
N ASP A 202 -20.34 -2.73 0.37
CA ASP A 202 -21.28 -1.96 1.18
C ASP A 202 -20.90 -1.95 2.67
N ASP A 203 -19.80 -2.62 3.06
CA ASP A 203 -19.29 -2.54 4.43
C ASP A 203 -18.69 -1.15 4.70
N ASP A 204 -18.95 -0.62 5.89
CA ASP A 204 -18.32 0.62 6.32
C ASP A 204 -16.84 0.43 6.68
N ILE A 205 -16.12 1.55 6.77
CA ILE A 205 -14.68 1.54 7.09
C ILE A 205 -14.41 1.01 8.49
N GLU A 206 -15.31 1.23 9.44
CA GLU A 206 -15.19 0.72 10.81
C GLU A 206 -15.17 -0.81 10.85
N LYS A 207 -16.11 -1.45 10.16
CA LYS A 207 -16.17 -2.91 10.01
C LYS A 207 -14.91 -3.46 9.32
N ILE A 208 -14.44 -2.79 8.27
CA ILE A 208 -13.20 -3.17 7.58
C ILE A 208 -12.00 -3.11 8.54
N ILE A 209 -11.88 -2.04 9.33
CA ILE A 209 -10.82 -1.88 10.32
C ILE A 209 -10.89 -3.00 11.37
N ASN A 210 -12.08 -3.31 11.89
CA ASN A 210 -12.27 -4.40 12.85
C ASN A 210 -11.85 -5.75 12.27
N LEU A 211 -12.26 -6.07 11.03
CA LEU A 211 -11.82 -7.29 10.35
C LEU A 211 -10.30 -7.39 10.23
N MET A 212 -9.61 -6.29 9.91
CA MET A 212 -8.15 -6.23 9.85
C MET A 212 -7.50 -6.48 11.21
N ILE A 213 -8.03 -5.88 12.28
CA ILE A 213 -7.50 -6.01 13.65
C ILE A 213 -7.70 -7.43 14.18
N GLU A 214 -8.92 -7.95 14.11
CA GLU A 214 -9.30 -9.26 14.66
C GLU A 214 -8.54 -10.40 13.99
N ASN A 215 -8.44 -10.35 12.66
CA ASN A 215 -7.75 -11.38 11.88
C ASN A 215 -6.25 -11.10 11.72
N LYS A 216 -5.76 -9.95 12.20
CA LYS A 216 -4.36 -9.49 12.07
C LYS A 216 -3.89 -9.51 10.61
N VAL A 217 -4.78 -9.10 9.70
CA VAL A 217 -4.52 -9.03 8.26
C VAL A 217 -4.26 -7.60 7.82
N PHE A 218 -3.24 -7.41 6.99
CA PHE A 218 -2.84 -6.09 6.50
C PHE A 218 -3.68 -5.60 5.31
N SER A 219 -4.31 -6.52 4.59
CA SER A 219 -5.08 -6.23 3.37
C SER A 219 -6.26 -7.15 3.25
N LEU A 220 -7.36 -6.64 2.69
CA LEU A 220 -8.60 -7.35 2.47
C LEU A 220 -9.02 -7.23 1.00
N PRO A 221 -9.34 -8.34 0.32
CA PRO A 221 -10.11 -8.29 -0.91
C PRO A 221 -11.49 -7.69 -0.62
N ILE A 222 -11.98 -6.85 -1.53
CA ILE A 222 -13.33 -6.31 -1.48
C ILE A 222 -14.18 -7.02 -2.53
N LEU A 223 -15.33 -7.54 -2.10
CA LEU A 223 -16.28 -8.25 -2.95
C LEU A 223 -17.58 -7.46 -3.09
N ASP A 224 -18.22 -7.59 -4.24
CA ASP A 224 -19.58 -7.11 -4.52
C ASP A 224 -20.38 -8.31 -5.03
N ASN A 225 -21.35 -8.77 -4.23
CA ASN A 225 -22.14 -9.97 -4.53
C ASN A 225 -21.27 -11.20 -4.89
N GLY A 226 -20.16 -11.37 -4.17
CA GLY A 226 -19.21 -12.46 -4.38
C GLY A 226 -18.29 -12.31 -5.59
N ASN A 227 -18.29 -11.16 -6.28
CA ASN A 227 -17.35 -10.83 -7.35
C ASN A 227 -16.27 -9.89 -6.83
N LEU A 228 -15.02 -10.10 -7.24
CA LEU A 228 -13.91 -9.25 -6.82
C LEU A 228 -14.04 -7.86 -7.44
N VAL A 229 -14.08 -6.81 -6.59
CA VAL A 229 -14.06 -5.41 -7.05
C VAL A 229 -12.74 -4.71 -6.79
N GLY A 230 -11.92 -5.24 -5.88
CA GLY A 230 -10.60 -4.68 -5.62
C GLY A 230 -10.00 -5.17 -4.31
N ILE A 231 -9.04 -4.40 -3.80
CA ILE A 231 -8.33 -4.67 -2.55
C ILE A 231 -8.15 -3.37 -1.76
N ILE A 232 -8.20 -3.48 -0.44
CA ILE A 232 -7.86 -2.39 0.49
C ILE A 232 -6.75 -2.84 1.43
N THR A 233 -5.84 -1.94 1.79
CA THR A 233 -4.79 -2.19 2.78
C THR A 233 -4.94 -1.26 3.99
N ALA A 234 -4.39 -1.66 5.13
CA ALA A 234 -4.31 -0.81 6.31
C ALA A 234 -3.60 0.54 6.02
N LYS A 235 -2.62 0.54 5.10
CA LYS A 235 -1.95 1.77 4.65
C LYS A 235 -2.89 2.70 3.89
N ASP A 236 -3.80 2.16 3.07
CA ASP A 236 -4.80 2.97 2.35
C ASP A 236 -5.75 3.67 3.33
N ILE A 237 -6.17 2.98 4.40
CA ILE A 237 -6.98 3.54 5.49
C ILE A 237 -6.25 4.68 6.18
N LEU A 238 -4.98 4.47 6.55
CA LEU A 238 -4.13 5.50 7.17
C LEU A 238 -3.96 6.73 6.28
N ILE A 239 -3.69 6.54 4.97
CA ILE A 239 -3.55 7.65 4.02
C ILE A 239 -4.85 8.45 3.92
N ASN A 240 -5.99 7.76 3.81
CA ASN A 240 -7.27 8.41 3.69
C ASN A 240 -7.67 9.13 5.00
N TYR A 241 -7.39 8.55 6.16
CA TYR A 241 -7.54 9.21 7.46
C TYR A 241 -6.75 10.54 7.54
N LEU A 242 -5.48 10.55 7.10
CA LEU A 242 -4.69 11.80 7.06
C LEU A 242 -5.29 12.88 6.17
N GLN A 243 -5.93 12.50 5.06
CA GLN A 243 -6.55 13.48 4.15
C GLN A 243 -7.70 14.22 4.83
N TYR A 244 -8.51 13.54 5.65
CA TYR A 244 -9.59 14.19 6.39
C TYR A 244 -9.10 14.94 7.63
N LYS A 245 -7.99 14.52 8.25
CA LYS A 245 -7.41 15.23 9.42
C LYS A 245 -6.68 16.51 9.06
N LYS A 246 -6.02 16.56 7.91
CA LYS A 246 -5.30 17.75 7.47
C LYS A 246 -6.26 18.70 6.78
N GLU A 247 -6.87 19.60 7.55
CA GLU A 247 -7.46 20.81 6.98
C GLU A 247 -6.35 21.63 6.29
N LYS A 248 -6.12 21.41 4.99
CA LYS A 248 -5.33 22.31 4.16
C LYS A 248 -6.02 22.52 2.82
N GLU A 249 -5.84 23.75 2.32
CA GLU A 249 -6.37 24.35 1.10
C GLU A 249 -6.26 23.46 -0.18
N TYR A 250 -5.38 22.43 -0.16
CA TYR A 250 -5.22 21.43 -1.21
C TYR A 250 -4.90 20.05 -0.60
N ASN A 251 -5.75 19.05 -0.86
CA ASN A 251 -5.58 17.69 -0.34
C ASN A 251 -4.52 16.88 -1.12
N LEU A 252 -3.25 17.07 -0.78
CA LEU A 252 -2.10 16.35 -1.37
C LEU A 252 -1.42 15.46 -0.32
N VAL A 253 -1.25 14.18 -0.65
CA VAL A 253 -0.40 13.24 0.11
C VAL A 253 0.72 12.74 -0.78
N VAL A 254 1.97 13.00 -0.40
CA VAL A 254 3.16 12.43 -1.04
C VAL A 254 3.82 11.47 -0.06
N HIS A 255 4.12 10.25 -0.49
CA HIS A 255 4.77 9.24 0.34
C HIS A 255 5.65 8.27 -0.46
N GLY A 256 6.36 7.38 0.22
CA GLY A 256 7.10 6.25 -0.39
C GLY A 256 8.61 6.43 -0.52
N ILE A 257 9.12 7.66 -0.41
CA ILE A 257 10.54 7.93 -0.18
C ILE A 257 10.71 8.94 0.96
N PRO A 258 11.89 8.98 1.62
CA PRO A 258 12.16 9.96 2.66
C PRO A 258 11.89 11.38 2.16
N LEU A 259 11.10 12.14 2.93
CA LEU A 259 10.62 13.46 2.53
C LEU A 259 11.76 14.50 2.43
N ASP A 260 12.88 14.26 3.12
CA ASP A 260 14.12 15.02 3.03
C ASP A 260 14.91 14.76 1.73
N GLU A 261 14.56 13.71 0.97
CA GLU A 261 15.14 13.44 -0.35
C GLU A 261 14.38 14.13 -1.51
N ILE A 262 13.27 14.84 -1.26
CA ILE A 262 12.45 15.48 -2.31
C ILE A 262 12.13 16.93 -1.98
N ASP A 263 12.15 17.81 -2.98
CA ASP A 263 11.48 19.10 -2.90
C ASP A 263 9.95 18.94 -3.01
N ILE A 264 9.28 18.74 -1.88
CA ILE A 264 7.80 18.68 -1.81
C ILE A 264 7.16 19.99 -2.30
N SER A 265 7.86 21.12 -2.20
CA SER A 265 7.32 22.41 -2.64
C SER A 265 7.10 22.45 -4.15
N TYR A 266 7.95 21.77 -4.92
CA TYR A 266 7.77 21.59 -6.36
C TYR A 266 6.45 20.88 -6.67
N ILE A 267 6.21 19.73 -6.05
CA ILE A 267 5.00 18.92 -6.25
C ILE A 267 3.75 19.70 -5.84
N LYS A 268 3.82 20.40 -4.69
CA LYS A 268 2.72 21.26 -4.22
C LYS A 268 2.35 22.34 -5.25
N LYS A 269 3.34 23.07 -5.78
CA LYS A 269 3.10 24.10 -6.81
C LYS A 269 2.49 23.51 -8.09
N MET A 270 2.87 22.30 -8.49
CA MET A 270 2.23 21.61 -9.61
C MET A 270 0.78 21.27 -9.30
N TYR A 271 0.51 20.70 -8.13
CA TYR A 271 -0.84 20.35 -7.71
C TYR A 271 -1.75 21.56 -7.54
N GLU A 272 -1.26 22.66 -7.00
CA GLU A 272 -2.00 23.91 -6.87
C GLU A 272 -2.44 24.45 -8.24
N ARG A 273 -1.56 24.40 -9.25
CA ARG A 273 -1.91 24.81 -10.63
C ARG A 273 -2.96 23.88 -11.23
N PHE A 274 -2.77 22.57 -11.09
CA PHE A 274 -3.74 21.57 -11.53
C PHE A 274 -5.12 21.79 -10.87
N TYR A 275 -5.17 21.91 -9.54
CA TYR A 275 -6.39 22.10 -8.78
C TYR A 275 -7.13 23.36 -9.22
N LYS A 276 -6.43 24.51 -9.31
CA LYS A 276 -7.04 25.78 -9.74
C LYS A 276 -7.63 25.68 -11.14
N LYS A 277 -6.96 24.97 -12.05
CA LYS A 277 -7.41 24.79 -13.43
C LYS A 277 -8.63 23.87 -13.53
N TYR A 278 -8.69 22.80 -12.75
CA TYR A 278 -9.67 21.72 -12.95
C TYR A 278 -10.75 21.57 -11.85
N ARG A 279 -10.73 22.36 -10.76
CA ARG A 279 -11.78 22.31 -9.70
C ARG A 279 -13.21 22.47 -10.21
N ASN A 280 -13.43 23.26 -11.25
CA ASN A 280 -14.77 23.46 -11.81
C ASN A 280 -15.27 22.25 -12.62
N VAL A 281 -14.36 21.39 -13.06
CA VAL A 281 -14.66 20.18 -13.84
C VAL A 281 -14.74 18.95 -12.92
N LEU A 282 -13.79 18.83 -12.01
CA LEU A 282 -13.63 17.65 -11.15
C LEU A 282 -14.36 17.80 -9.79
N GLY A 283 -14.80 19.00 -9.45
CA GLY A 283 -15.37 19.36 -8.15
C GLY A 283 -14.34 19.97 -7.19
N GLU A 284 -14.81 20.44 -6.04
CA GLU A 284 -13.94 21.11 -5.05
C GLU A 284 -13.18 20.10 -4.16
N ASN A 285 -13.65 18.85 -4.05
CA ASN A 285 -13.01 17.84 -3.18
C ASN A 285 -12.00 16.99 -3.95
N ILE A 286 -11.10 17.63 -4.71
CA ILE A 286 -10.01 16.92 -5.39
C ILE A 286 -8.94 16.54 -4.37
N ARG A 287 -8.53 15.27 -4.41
CA ARG A 287 -7.46 14.71 -3.58
C ARG A 287 -6.46 13.98 -4.46
N LEU A 288 -5.18 14.27 -4.26
CA LEU A 288 -4.10 13.62 -5.00
C LEU A 288 -3.19 12.86 -4.03
N LEU A 289 -3.04 11.56 -4.27
CA LEU A 289 -2.07 10.71 -3.60
C LEU A 289 -0.94 10.42 -4.58
N ILE A 290 0.31 10.63 -4.16
CA ILE A 290 1.50 10.30 -4.94
C ILE A 290 2.40 9.38 -4.10
N HIS A 291 2.59 8.16 -4.59
CA HIS A 291 3.56 7.22 -4.08
C HIS A 291 4.79 7.22 -4.98
N ILE A 292 5.95 7.57 -4.44
CA ILE A 292 7.22 7.55 -5.14
C ILE A 292 8.05 6.39 -4.61
N LYS A 293 8.68 5.62 -5.49
CA LYS A 293 9.56 4.51 -5.14
C LYS A 293 10.86 4.61 -5.91
N LYS A 294 11.97 4.61 -5.18
CA LYS A 294 13.32 4.51 -5.74
C LYS A 294 13.65 3.04 -6.03
N VAL A 295 13.90 2.72 -7.29
CA VAL A 295 14.32 1.41 -7.76
C VAL A 295 15.77 1.53 -8.21
N ASN A 296 16.67 0.76 -7.60
CA ASN A 296 18.04 0.67 -8.08
C ASN A 296 18.07 -0.31 -9.25
N GLU A 297 18.10 0.20 -10.48
CA GLU A 297 18.18 -0.63 -11.67
C GLU A 297 19.27 -0.10 -12.62
N ASP A 298 20.53 -0.39 -12.27
CA ASP A 298 21.57 -0.82 -13.21
C ASP A 298 22.80 -1.30 -12.42
N LYS A 299 23.18 -2.59 -12.55
CA LYS A 299 24.42 -3.11 -11.95
C LYS A 299 25.67 -2.55 -12.64
N ALA A 300 25.53 -2.01 -13.86
CA ALA A 300 26.64 -1.43 -14.63
C ALA A 300 26.80 0.07 -14.38
N ASN A 301 25.70 0.85 -14.40
CA ASN A 301 25.78 2.33 -14.39
C ASN A 301 25.28 3.03 -13.12
N LYS A 302 24.79 2.31 -12.10
CA LYS A 302 24.22 2.92 -10.87
C LYS A 302 23.16 4.01 -11.13
N LYS A 303 22.46 3.98 -12.28
CA LYS A 303 21.38 4.94 -12.54
C LYS A 303 20.22 4.65 -11.60
N ILE A 304 19.74 5.71 -10.96
CA ILE A 304 18.58 5.64 -10.10
C ILE A 304 17.34 5.71 -10.98
N TYR A 305 16.41 4.79 -10.78
CA TYR A 305 15.14 4.76 -11.47
C TYR A 305 14.02 5.01 -10.47
N TYR A 306 13.05 5.82 -10.84
CA TYR A 306 11.91 6.18 -10.02
C TYR A 306 10.66 5.58 -10.64
N GLN A 307 9.85 4.93 -9.80
CA GLN A 307 8.48 4.55 -10.12
C GLN A 307 7.54 5.47 -9.34
N ILE A 308 6.62 6.13 -10.03
CA ILE A 308 5.65 7.05 -9.45
C ILE A 308 4.26 6.51 -9.72
N ARG A 309 3.49 6.32 -8.64
CA ARG A 309 2.07 6.01 -8.73
C ARG A 309 1.27 7.17 -8.20
N ALA A 310 0.43 7.77 -9.03
CA ALA A 310 -0.49 8.81 -8.63
C ALA A 310 -1.92 8.28 -8.63
N LYS A 311 -2.71 8.63 -7.62
CA LYS A 311 -4.15 8.36 -7.55
C LYS A 311 -4.87 9.67 -7.34
N LEU A 312 -5.67 10.07 -8.31
CA LEU A 312 -6.54 11.23 -8.22
C LEU A 312 -7.93 10.77 -7.80
N ILE A 313 -8.49 11.36 -6.76
CA ILE A 313 -9.85 11.15 -6.28
C ILE A 313 -10.56 12.51 -6.41
N TYR A 314 -11.73 12.51 -7.02
CA TYR A 314 -12.53 13.71 -7.26
C TYR A 314 -14.02 13.40 -7.05
N ASN A 315 -14.90 14.39 -7.14
CA ASN A 315 -16.30 14.24 -6.71
C ASN A 315 -17.02 13.04 -7.34
N ASN A 316 -16.77 12.79 -8.62
CA ASN A 316 -17.50 11.79 -9.41
C ASN A 316 -16.62 10.61 -9.85
N GLY A 317 -15.49 10.38 -9.19
CA GLY A 317 -14.65 9.24 -9.53
C GLY A 317 -13.23 9.29 -9.01
N LYS A 318 -12.44 8.37 -9.54
CA LYS A 318 -11.00 8.27 -9.27
C LYS A 318 -10.32 7.63 -10.47
N PHE A 319 -9.04 7.92 -10.65
CA PHE A 319 -8.18 7.16 -11.55
C PHE A 319 -6.75 7.10 -11.02
N SER A 320 -5.99 6.11 -11.47
CA SER A 320 -4.62 5.87 -11.05
C SER A 320 -3.69 5.89 -12.27
N ILE A 321 -2.48 6.40 -12.06
CA ILE A 321 -1.40 6.51 -13.04
C ILE A 321 -0.20 5.77 -12.44
N ASP A 322 0.48 4.95 -13.23
CA ASP A 322 1.80 4.36 -12.92
C ASP A 322 2.76 4.80 -14.02
N ASP A 323 3.79 5.55 -13.65
CA ASP A 323 4.80 6.07 -14.58
C ASP A 323 6.20 5.92 -13.97
N HIS A 324 7.22 5.99 -14.82
CA HIS A 324 8.57 5.65 -14.44
C HIS A 324 9.64 6.37 -15.24
N GLY A 325 10.80 6.61 -14.61
CA GLY A 325 11.91 7.26 -15.30
C GLY A 325 13.16 7.43 -14.46
N TYR A 326 14.24 7.88 -15.10
CA TYR A 326 15.54 8.07 -14.45
C TYR A 326 15.68 9.42 -13.73
N ASP A 327 14.81 10.38 -14.03
CA ASP A 327 14.78 11.70 -13.38
C ASP A 327 13.44 11.90 -12.65
N LEU A 328 13.50 12.10 -11.34
CA LEU A 328 12.32 12.20 -10.49
C LEU A 328 11.41 13.35 -10.94
N TYR A 329 11.97 14.53 -11.21
CA TYR A 329 11.18 15.73 -11.49
C TYR A 329 10.55 15.68 -12.89
N SER A 330 11.26 15.13 -13.88
CA SER A 330 10.70 14.84 -15.21
C SER A 330 9.55 13.84 -15.11
N THR A 331 9.73 12.73 -14.40
CA THR A 331 8.64 11.74 -14.24
C THR A 331 7.45 12.32 -13.47
N ILE A 332 7.67 13.17 -12.45
CA ILE A 332 6.57 13.90 -11.79
C ILE A 332 5.84 14.79 -12.81
N LYS A 333 6.58 15.48 -13.68
CA LYS A 333 5.98 16.33 -14.72
C LYS A 333 5.14 15.53 -15.69
N ASP A 334 5.63 14.38 -16.14
CA ASP A 334 4.91 13.48 -17.05
C ASP A 334 3.62 12.96 -16.41
N VAL A 335 3.67 12.56 -15.12
CA VAL A 335 2.47 12.21 -14.32
C VAL A 335 1.46 13.36 -14.29
N PHE A 336 1.89 14.60 -14.07
CA PHE A 336 0.97 15.75 -14.10
C PHE A 336 0.39 16.00 -15.48
N SER A 337 1.16 15.85 -16.56
CA SER A 337 0.63 15.93 -17.92
C SER A 337 -0.44 14.87 -18.20
N ILE A 338 -0.27 13.65 -17.69
CA ILE A 338 -1.31 12.61 -17.77
C ILE A 338 -2.55 13.01 -16.95
N LEU A 339 -2.38 13.53 -15.72
CA LEU A 339 -3.50 14.03 -14.90
C LEU A 339 -4.30 15.12 -15.65
N GLU A 340 -3.62 16.07 -16.28
CA GLU A 340 -4.26 17.13 -17.06
C GLU A 340 -5.05 16.56 -18.25
N ASN A 341 -4.46 15.64 -19.00
CA ASN A 341 -5.14 14.99 -20.13
C ASN A 341 -6.41 14.24 -19.69
N GLU A 342 -6.37 13.52 -18.57
CA GLU A 342 -7.56 12.83 -18.04
C GLU A 342 -8.63 13.83 -17.56
N ALA A 343 -8.24 14.94 -16.95
CA ALA A 343 -9.17 15.99 -16.56
C ALA A 343 -9.84 16.67 -17.77
N GLU A 344 -9.12 16.91 -18.86
CA GLU A 344 -9.69 17.43 -20.11
C GLU A 344 -10.68 16.42 -20.74
N LYS A 345 -10.37 15.12 -20.73
CA LYS A 345 -11.31 14.09 -21.20
C LYS A 345 -12.62 14.11 -20.41
N ILE A 346 -12.54 14.29 -19.09
CA ILE A 346 -13.74 14.41 -18.23
C ILE A 346 -14.52 15.68 -18.57
N LYS A 347 -13.83 16.80 -18.79
CA LYS A 347 -14.44 18.07 -19.22
C LYS A 347 -15.25 17.89 -20.51
N HIS A 348 -14.64 17.32 -21.54
CA HIS A 348 -15.32 17.07 -22.81
C HIS A 348 -16.54 16.16 -22.67
N LYS A 349 -16.44 15.08 -21.89
CA LYS A 349 -17.60 14.20 -21.61
C LYS A 349 -18.74 14.93 -20.91
N ASN A 350 -18.42 15.83 -19.98
CA ASN A 350 -19.42 16.64 -19.30
C ASN A 350 -20.10 17.61 -20.28
N GLU A 351 -19.33 18.26 -21.16
CA GLU A 351 -19.85 19.16 -22.21
C GLU A 351 -20.78 18.42 -23.18
N GLU A 352 -20.38 17.24 -23.67
CA GLU A 352 -21.21 16.39 -24.54
C GLU A 352 -22.52 15.99 -23.85
N LYS A 353 -22.45 15.59 -22.57
CA LYS A 353 -23.63 15.24 -21.77
C LYS A 353 -24.59 16.42 -21.64
N TYR A 354 -24.09 17.62 -21.32
CA TYR A 354 -24.91 18.83 -21.25
C TYR A 354 -25.55 19.18 -22.61
N MET A 355 -24.80 19.03 -23.71
CA MET A 355 -25.35 19.23 -25.06
C MET A 355 -26.52 18.27 -25.31
N LEU A 356 -26.33 16.96 -25.08
CA LEU A 356 -27.40 15.96 -25.23
C LEU A 356 -28.61 16.27 -24.35
N GLU A 357 -28.41 16.56 -23.06
CA GLU A 357 -29.50 16.91 -22.14
C GLU A 357 -30.27 18.17 -22.58
N SER A 358 -29.59 19.17 -23.15
CA SER A 358 -30.23 20.38 -23.68
C SER A 358 -31.02 20.12 -24.97
N MET A 359 -30.54 19.22 -25.84
CA MET A 359 -31.30 18.77 -27.01
C MET A 359 -32.61 18.08 -26.57
N PHE A 360 -32.53 17.12 -25.65
CA PHE A 360 -33.74 16.41 -25.17
C PHE A 360 -34.71 17.29 -24.37
N LYS A 361 -34.24 18.33 -23.68
CA LYS A 361 -35.12 19.31 -23.02
C LYS A 361 -35.86 20.21 -24.01
N ASN A 362 -35.22 20.53 -25.14
CA ASN A 362 -35.83 21.36 -26.17
C ASN A 362 -36.81 20.56 -27.06
N ASP A 363 -36.62 19.25 -27.20
CA ASP A 363 -37.50 18.37 -27.99
C ASP A 363 -38.80 17.93 -27.26
N ILE A 364 -38.98 18.24 -25.97
CA ILE A 364 -40.22 17.97 -25.23
C ILE A 364 -41.27 19.10 -25.39
N ILE A 365 -40.98 20.16 -26.16
CA ILE A 365 -41.94 21.21 -26.50
C ILE A 365 -42.34 21.14 -27.98
N TYR A 366 -42.80 20.00 -28.46
CA TYR A 366 -43.71 19.93 -29.62
C TYR A 366 -44.55 18.65 -29.51
N TYR A 367 -45.88 18.81 -29.50
CA TYR A 367 -46.94 17.80 -29.38
C TYR A 367 -47.39 17.38 -27.97
N LEU A 368 -47.92 18.34 -27.21
CA LEU A 368 -49.21 18.22 -26.51
C LEU A 368 -50.14 19.28 -27.09
#